data_AF-A0A7S3GYD7-F1
#
_entry.id   AF-A0A7S3GYD7-F1
#
_cell.length_a   1.000
_cell.length_b   1.000
_cell.length_c   1.000
_cell.angle_alpha   90.00
_cell.angle_beta   90.00
_cell.angle_gamma   90.00
#
_symmetry.space_group_name_H-M   'P 1'
#
loop_
_entity.id
_entity.type
_entity.pdbx_description
1 polymer ?
#
loop_
_entity_poly.entity_id
_entity_poly.type
_entity_poly.pdbx_seq_one_letter_code
_entity_poly.pdbx_strand_id
1 'polypeptide(L)'
;DPHAWNAVGAKPTIPTFMHLMATNRMARTASDWARRLMSGATGTYTSQWMVVDYNQFKPQVPLENNTFWVVEMVPGVAHAQDMTTELKEKGFFASYNRPYFPATRLASGHQKAE
;
A
#
# COMPACT_ATOMS: atom_id res chain seq x y z
N ASP A 1 17.34 2.94 6.13
CA ASP A 1 18.38 2.19 6.87
C ASP A 1 19.15 1.31 5.87
N PRO A 2 20.49 1.41 5.77
CA PRO A 2 21.30 0.54 4.91
C PRO A 2 21.08 -0.96 5.15
N HIS A 3 20.69 -1.38 6.35
CA HIS A 3 20.43 -2.78 6.67
C HIS A 3 19.15 -3.34 6.02
N ALA A 4 18.24 -2.49 5.55
CA ALA A 4 16.99 -2.91 4.92
C ALA A 4 17.22 -3.74 3.64
N TRP A 5 18.34 -3.53 2.95
CA TRP A 5 18.69 -4.27 1.72
C TRP A 5 18.95 -5.75 1.93
N ASN A 6 19.29 -6.17 3.16
CA ASN A 6 19.45 -7.59 3.48
C ASN A 6 18.15 -8.40 3.30
N ALA A 7 17.00 -7.73 3.28
CA ALA A 7 15.71 -8.36 3.02
C ALA A 7 15.40 -8.55 1.53
N VAL A 8 16.14 -7.91 0.61
CA VAL A 8 15.90 -7.97 -0.84
C VAL A 8 16.64 -9.17 -1.43
N GLY A 9 15.95 -9.99 -2.23
CA GLY A 9 16.57 -11.11 -2.95
C GLY A 9 16.84 -12.37 -2.12
N ALA A 10 16.38 -12.43 -0.87
CA ALA A 10 16.53 -13.61 -0.01
C ALA A 10 15.79 -14.87 -0.53
N LYS A 11 14.85 -14.71 -1.47
CA LYS A 11 14.15 -15.77 -2.20
C LYS A 11 13.95 -15.34 -3.66
N PRO A 12 13.75 -16.28 -4.61
CA PRO A 12 13.31 -15.92 -5.95
C PRO A 12 12.00 -15.13 -5.87
N THR A 13 11.99 -13.92 -6.42
CA THR A 13 10.82 -13.04 -6.37
C THR A 13 10.50 -12.47 -7.74
N ILE A 14 9.20 -12.29 -8.03
CA ILE A 14 8.73 -11.61 -9.23
C ILE A 14 8.93 -10.10 -9.03
N PRO A 15 9.66 -9.39 -9.92
CA PRO A 15 9.75 -7.93 -9.89
C PRO A 15 8.39 -7.25 -9.72
N THR A 16 8.34 -6.22 -8.86
CA THR A 16 7.09 -5.55 -8.45
C THR A 16 6.21 -5.14 -9.62
N PHE A 17 6.80 -4.66 -10.72
CA PHE A 17 6.02 -4.24 -11.89
C PHE A 17 5.23 -5.38 -12.55
N MET A 18 5.77 -6.60 -12.60
CA MET A 18 5.05 -7.77 -13.13
C MET A 18 3.97 -8.24 -12.17
N HIS A 19 4.30 -8.31 -10.87
CA HIS A 19 3.35 -8.71 -9.84
C HIS A 19 2.16 -7.72 -9.72
N LEU A 20 2.44 -6.42 -9.87
CA LEU A 20 1.42 -5.36 -9.95
C LEU A 20 0.46 -5.60 -11.11
N MET A 21 0.98 -5.94 -12.30
CA MET A 21 0.15 -6.19 -13.48
C MET A 21 -0.75 -7.41 -13.34
N ALA A 22 -0.29 -8.45 -12.64
CA ALA A 22 -1.12 -9.61 -12.30
C ALA A 22 -2.17 -9.25 -11.23
N THR A 23 -1.78 -8.51 -10.19
CA THR A 23 -2.68 -8.06 -9.12
C THR A 23 -3.83 -7.20 -9.66
N ASN A 24 -3.53 -6.23 -10.53
CA ASN A 24 -4.52 -5.39 -11.21
C ASN A 24 -5.55 -6.21 -12.02
N ARG A 25 -5.15 -7.35 -12.58
CA ARG A 25 -6.04 -8.20 -13.38
C ARG A 25 -6.90 -9.16 -12.55
N MET A 26 -6.42 -9.57 -11.38
CA MET A 26 -7.06 -10.61 -10.57
C MET A 26 -7.95 -10.04 -9.46
N ALA A 27 -7.58 -8.89 -8.90
CA ALA A 27 -8.27 -8.33 -7.76
C ALA A 27 -9.69 -7.87 -8.12
N ARG A 28 -10.65 -8.16 -7.25
CA ARG A 28 -12.05 -7.74 -7.41
C ARG A 28 -12.50 -6.68 -6.41
N THR A 29 -11.75 -6.50 -5.33
CA THR A 29 -12.00 -5.50 -4.29
C THR A 29 -10.68 -4.84 -3.89
N ALA A 30 -10.75 -3.66 -3.26
CA ALA A 30 -9.56 -2.96 -2.77
C ALA A 30 -8.76 -3.78 -1.73
N SER A 31 -9.46 -4.47 -0.83
CA SER A 31 -8.84 -5.35 0.17
C SER A 31 -8.17 -6.58 -0.46
N ASP A 32 -8.76 -7.16 -1.51
CA ASP A 32 -8.17 -8.27 -2.25
C ASP A 32 -6.92 -7.83 -3.03
N TRP A 33 -6.97 -6.65 -3.65
CA TRP A 33 -5.82 -6.05 -4.31
C TRP A 33 -4.66 -5.88 -3.34
N ALA A 34 -4.93 -5.30 -2.16
CA ALA A 34 -3.92 -5.05 -1.13
C ALA A 34 -3.24 -6.35 -0.67
N ARG A 35 -4.05 -7.36 -0.34
CA ARG A 35 -3.55 -8.67 0.10
C ARG A 35 -2.70 -9.35 -0.96
N ARG A 36 -3.13 -9.30 -2.23
CA ARG A 36 -2.39 -9.88 -3.36
C ARG A 36 -1.06 -9.18 -3.54
N LEU A 37 -1.03 -7.85 -3.61
CA LEU A 37 0.22 -7.13 -3.84
C LEU A 37 1.24 -7.40 -2.72
N MET A 38 0.79 -7.38 -1.46
CA MET A 38 1.66 -7.66 -0.30
C MET A 38 2.30 -9.06 -0.35
N SER A 39 1.63 -10.05 -0.92
CA SER A 39 2.14 -11.43 -0.99
C SER A 39 3.42 -11.59 -1.82
N GLY A 40 3.73 -10.63 -2.67
CA GLY A 40 4.94 -10.59 -3.50
C GLY A 40 5.76 -9.34 -3.27
N ALA A 41 5.74 -8.78 -2.06
CA ALA A 41 6.57 -7.64 -1.70
C ALA A 41 8.06 -8.04 -1.76
N THR A 42 8.79 -7.50 -2.74
CA THR A 42 10.21 -7.84 -2.98
C THR A 42 11.18 -6.84 -2.35
N GLY A 43 10.66 -5.72 -1.84
CA GLY A 43 11.46 -4.57 -1.41
C GLY A 43 11.97 -3.68 -2.56
N THR A 44 11.62 -3.99 -3.81
CA THR A 44 11.91 -3.13 -4.98
C THR A 44 10.69 -2.33 -5.39
N TYR A 45 10.88 -1.15 -5.99
CA TYR A 45 9.80 -0.23 -6.35
C TYR A 45 8.87 0.06 -5.15
N THR A 46 9.50 0.44 -4.04
CA THR A 46 8.83 0.80 -2.80
C THR A 46 7.92 1.99 -3.02
N SER A 47 6.65 1.88 -2.65
CA SER A 47 5.66 2.91 -2.94
C SER A 47 4.52 2.85 -1.93
N GLN A 48 3.79 3.96 -1.85
CA GLN A 48 2.46 4.01 -1.27
C GLN A 48 1.46 3.80 -2.41
N TRP A 49 0.75 2.68 -2.39
CA TRP A 49 -0.29 2.35 -3.35
C TRP A 49 -1.65 2.67 -2.76
N MET A 50 -2.48 3.33 -3.55
CA MET A 50 -3.83 3.72 -3.20
C MET A 50 -4.80 2.98 -4.11
N VAL A 51 -5.76 2.27 -3.52
CA VAL A 51 -6.77 1.51 -4.27
C VAL A 51 -8.14 2.02 -3.86
N VAL A 52 -8.87 2.53 -4.86
CA VAL A 52 -10.24 3.02 -4.70
C VAL A 52 -11.17 2.07 -5.42
N ASP A 53 -12.09 1.45 -4.69
CA ASP A 53 -13.10 0.55 -5.24
C ASP A 53 -14.38 1.33 -5.57
N TYR A 54 -14.45 1.86 -6.79
CA TYR A 54 -15.62 2.60 -7.26
C TYR A 54 -16.90 1.76 -7.33
N ASN A 55 -16.84 0.43 -7.29
CA ASN A 55 -18.05 -0.40 -7.23
C ASN A 55 -18.79 -0.23 -5.89
N GLN A 56 -18.08 0.18 -4.83
CA GLN A 56 -18.66 0.49 -3.54
C GLN A 56 -19.09 1.96 -3.41
N PHE A 57 -18.63 2.83 -4.31
CA PHE A 57 -18.97 4.24 -4.29
C PHE A 57 -20.38 4.50 -4.85
N LYS A 58 -21.20 5.19 -4.06
CA LYS A 58 -22.52 5.68 -4.49
C LYS A 58 -22.55 7.20 -4.30
N PRO A 59 -22.89 7.98 -5.34
CA PRO A 59 -23.01 9.43 -5.21
C PRO A 59 -23.95 9.82 -4.07
N GLN A 60 -23.57 10.84 -3.29
CA GLN A 60 -24.34 11.38 -2.16
C GLN A 60 -24.57 10.41 -0.98
N VAL A 61 -23.92 9.25 -0.97
CA VAL A 61 -23.93 8.32 0.16
C VAL A 61 -22.56 8.33 0.85
N PRO A 62 -22.49 8.33 2.19
CA PRO A 62 -21.22 8.21 2.90
C PRO A 62 -20.43 6.96 2.48
N LEU A 63 -19.10 7.07 2.39
CA LEU A 63 -18.25 5.95 2.01
C LEU A 63 -18.39 4.78 3.01
N GLU A 64 -18.64 3.59 2.48
CA GLU A 64 -18.68 2.33 3.22
C GLU A 64 -17.26 1.76 3.40
N ASN A 65 -17.00 1.10 4.53
CA ASN A 65 -15.71 0.46 4.79
C ASN A 65 -15.31 -0.45 3.61
N ASN A 66 -14.02 -0.53 3.34
CA ASN A 66 -13.39 -1.16 2.17
C ASN A 66 -13.50 -0.42 0.84
N THR A 67 -14.01 0.82 0.81
CA THR A 67 -13.98 1.63 -0.43
C THR A 67 -12.56 2.10 -0.77
N PHE A 68 -11.72 2.37 0.24
CA PHE A 68 -10.37 2.89 0.03
C PHE A 68 -9.33 2.18 0.88
N TRP A 69 -8.32 1.60 0.22
CA TRP A 69 -7.20 0.93 0.88
C TRP A 69 -5.87 1.60 0.52
N VAL A 70 -4.98 1.68 1.50
CA VAL A 70 -3.61 2.15 1.33
C VAL A 70 -2.65 1.03 1.67
N VAL A 71 -1.67 0.81 0.79
CA VAL A 71 -0.59 -0.17 0.97
C VAL A 71 0.74 0.55 0.93
N GLU A 72 1.60 0.31 1.90
CA GLU A 72 2.98 0.79 1.88
C GLU A 72 3.93 -0.38 1.96
N MET A 73 4.96 -0.37 1.11
CA MET A 73 5.97 -1.42 1.09
C MET A 73 7.36 -0.81 1.01
N VAL A 74 8.22 -1.28 1.91
CA VAL A 74 9.68 -1.06 1.93
C VAL A 74 10.36 -2.40 2.19
N PRO A 75 11.67 -2.57 1.96
CA PRO A 75 12.33 -3.83 2.29
C PRO A 75 12.09 -4.23 3.74
N GLY A 76 11.58 -5.45 3.96
CA GLY A 76 11.29 -5.99 5.29
C GLY A 76 9.97 -5.55 5.94
N VAL A 77 9.25 -4.56 5.38
CA VAL A 77 7.96 -4.10 5.93
C VAL A 77 6.94 -3.87 4.81
N ALA A 78 5.79 -4.51 4.94
CA ALA A 78 4.61 -4.23 4.14
C ALA A 78 3.42 -3.99 5.07
N HIS A 79 2.71 -2.89 4.89
CA HIS A 79 1.51 -2.54 5.66
C HIS A 79 0.37 -2.27 4.69
N ALA A 80 -0.81 -2.82 4.96
CA ALA A 80 -2.03 -2.44 4.27
C ALA A 80 -3.15 -2.18 5.26
N GLN A 81 -3.96 -1.16 4.99
CA GLN A 81 -5.07 -0.79 5.85
C GLN A 81 -6.21 -0.18 5.05
N ASP A 82 -7.43 -0.46 5.50
CA ASP A 82 -8.62 0.27 5.08
C ASP A 82 -8.54 1.70 5.63
N MET A 83 -8.44 2.67 4.74
CA MET A 83 -8.35 4.10 5.05
C MET A 83 -9.64 4.84 4.68
N THR A 84 -10.74 4.12 4.47
CA THR A 84 -12.04 4.71 4.12
C THR A 84 -12.49 5.75 5.15
N THR A 85 -12.35 5.45 6.45
CA THR A 85 -12.75 6.40 7.52
C THR A 85 -11.94 7.70 7.44
N GLU A 86 -10.62 7.59 7.29
CA GLU A 86 -9.73 8.75 7.12
C GLU A 86 -10.13 9.59 5.90
N LEU A 87 -10.36 8.94 4.75
CA LEU A 87 -10.77 9.61 3.51
C LEU A 87 -12.13 10.31 3.67
N LYS A 88 -13.08 9.67 4.37
CA LYS A 88 -14.41 10.20 4.63
C LYS A 88 -14.36 11.41 5.58
N GLU A 89 -13.56 11.34 6.63
CA GLU A 89 -13.47 12.41 7.64
C GLU A 89 -12.71 13.63 7.11
N LYS A 90 -11.65 13.42 6.32
CA LYS A 90 -10.85 14.51 5.76
C LYS A 90 -11.36 15.04 4.43
N GLY A 91 -12.15 14.25 3.71
CA GLY A 91 -12.61 14.54 2.34
C GLY A 91 -11.55 14.34 1.26
N PHE A 92 -10.31 13.98 1.63
CA PHE A 92 -9.22 13.66 0.71
C PHE A 92 -8.18 12.76 1.40
N PHE A 93 -7.33 12.11 0.59
CA PHE A 93 -6.12 11.45 1.05
C PHE A 93 -4.95 11.91 0.17
N ALA A 94 -3.94 12.54 0.76
CA ALA A 94 -2.80 13.07 0.02
C ALA A 94 -1.63 12.09 0.02
N SER A 95 -0.94 11.97 -1.12
CA SER A 95 0.24 11.14 -1.30
C SER A 95 1.36 11.97 -1.92
N TYR A 96 2.51 12.02 -1.24
CA TYR A 96 3.61 12.94 -1.57
C TYR A 96 4.98 12.35 -1.23
N ASN A 97 5.17 11.07 -1.52
CA ASN A 97 6.43 10.32 -1.29
C ASN A 97 6.89 10.29 0.17
N ARG A 98 5.96 10.49 1.12
CA ARG A 98 6.19 10.33 2.55
C ARG A 98 5.31 9.20 3.05
N PRO A 99 5.88 8.14 3.65
CA PRO A 99 5.06 7.07 4.21
C PRO A 99 4.20 7.61 5.35
N TYR A 100 2.95 7.15 5.37
CA TYR A 100 1.91 7.47 6.33
C TYR A 100 2.01 6.56 7.56
N PHE A 101 2.25 5.25 7.38
CA PHE A 101 2.20 4.31 8.49
C PHE A 101 3.49 4.34 9.35
N PRO A 102 3.38 4.36 10.70
CA PRO A 102 4.55 4.44 11.58
C PRO A 102 5.61 3.36 11.34
N ALA A 103 5.19 2.11 11.10
CA ALA A 103 6.11 1.00 10.84
C ALA A 103 6.93 1.23 9.56
N THR A 104 6.28 1.67 8.48
CA THR A 104 6.95 2.02 7.23
C THR A 104 7.90 3.21 7.41
N ARG A 105 7.47 4.25 8.14
CA ARG A 105 8.28 5.45 8.43
C ARG A 105 9.55 5.11 9.22
N LEU A 106 9.43 4.22 10.20
CA LEU A 106 10.56 3.72 10.98
C LEU A 106 11.53 2.92 10.10
N ALA A 107 11.03 1.92 9.37
CA ALA A 107 11.87 1.03 8.55
C ALA A 107 12.58 1.75 7.39
N SER A 108 11.91 2.74 6.78
CA SER A 108 12.51 3.58 5.73
C SER A 108 13.48 4.64 6.25
N GLY A 109 13.47 4.93 7.56
CA GLY A 109 14.30 5.95 8.19
C GLY A 109 13.70 7.36 8.20
N HIS A 110 12.47 7.56 7.70
CA HIS A 110 11.79 8.87 7.70
C HIS A 110 11.57 9.42 9.10
N GLN A 111 11.33 8.56 10.10
CA GLN A 111 11.14 9.01 11.48
C GLN A 111 12.37 9.72 12.08
N LYS A 112 13.59 9.43 11.58
CA LYS A 112 14.82 10.09 12.05
C LYS A 112 15.17 11.35 11.24
N ALA A 113 14.56 11.52 10.07
CA ALA A 113 14.93 12.56 9.09
C ALA A 113 13.93 13.73 9.05
N GLU A 114 12.83 13.64 9.80
CA GLU A 114 11.77 14.64 9.97
C GLU A 114 11.70 15.06 11.44
#